data_AF-A0A9D6SDL4-F1
#
_entry.id   AF-A0A9D6SDL4-F1
#
_cell.length_a   1.000
_cell.length_b   1.000
_cell.length_c   1.000
_cell.angle_alpha   90.00
_cell.angle_beta   90.00
_cell.angle_gamma   90.00
#
_symmetry.space_group_name_H-M   'P 1'
#
loop_
_entity.id
_entity.type
_entity.pdbx_description
1 polymer ?
#
loop_
_entity_poly.entity_id
_entity_poly.type
_entity_poly.pdbx_seq_one_letter_code
_entity_poly.pdbx_strand_id
1 'polypeptide(L)' 'MGNPTEQIYTGWPDRLYVTDRDGKIAHRSDAGPCVFKPHKVRETLQRLPPAEP' A
#
# COMPACT_ATOMS: atom_id res chain seq x y z
N MET A 1 -23.32 3.48 11.09
CA MET A 1 -22.07 3.63 11.85
C MET A 1 -21.12 2.55 11.39
N GLY A 2 -20.00 2.94 10.78
CA GLY A 2 -18.97 2.03 10.28
C GLY A 2 -17.73 2.86 9.99
N ASN A 3 -16.54 2.30 10.21
CA ASN A 3 -15.29 2.95 9.88
C ASN A 3 -14.88 2.48 8.47
N PRO A 4 -15.27 3.16 7.38
CA PRO A 4 -14.97 2.72 6.03
C PRO A 4 -13.47 2.65 5.77
N THR A 5 -12.69 3.51 6.43
CA THR A 5 -11.23 3.49 6.35
C THR A 5 -10.66 2.19 6.92
N GLU A 6 -11.16 1.73 8.06
CA GLU A 6 -10.78 0.43 8.62
C GLU A 6 -11.18 -0.71 7.68
N GLN A 7 -12.39 -0.69 7.10
CA GLN A 7 -12.82 -1.76 6.20
C GLN A 7 -12.01 -1.81 4.89
N ILE A 8 -11.68 -0.64 4.33
CA ILE A 8 -10.97 -0.54 3.04
C ILE A 8 -9.49 -0.88 3.18
N TYR A 9 -8.85 -0.45 4.27
CA TYR A 9 -7.41 -0.62 4.49
C TYR A 9 -7.05 -1.73 5.46
N THR A 10 -8.03 -2.29 6.19
CA THR A 10 -7.87 -3.29 7.26
C THR A 10 -6.66 -2.97 8.12
N GLY A 11 -6.83 -2.00 9.02
CA GLY A 11 -5.72 -1.40 9.77
C GLY A 11 -5.06 -2.32 10.81
N TRP A 12 -5.59 -3.52 11.05
CA TRP A 12 -4.99 -4.51 11.94
C TRP A 12 -4.99 -5.92 11.33
N PRO A 13 -3.87 -6.66 11.38
CA PRO A 13 -2.51 -6.19 11.72
C PRO A 13 -1.99 -5.18 10.67
N ASP A 14 -0.82 -4.57 10.92
CA ASP A 14 -0.26 -3.52 10.05
C ASP A 14 -0.13 -3.96 8.58
N ARG A 15 -0.14 -2.98 7.66
CA ARG A 15 0.02 -3.18 6.21
C ARG A 15 0.75 -2.01 5.56
N LEU A 16 1.48 -2.30 4.49
CA LEU A 16 2.09 -1.32 3.60
C LEU A 16 1.23 -1.15 2.35
N TYR A 17 1.00 0.11 1.98
CA TYR A 17 0.26 0.48 0.78
C TYR A 17 1.10 1.42 -0.08
N VAL A 18 1.00 1.27 -1.40
CA VAL A 18 1.45 2.29 -2.37
C VAL A 18 0.23 2.71 -3.16
N THR A 19 -0.07 4.00 -3.13
CA THR A 19 -1.12 4.62 -3.94
C THR A 19 -0.46 5.35 -5.11
N ASP A 20 -0.94 5.14 -6.33
CA ASP A 20 -0.46 5.84 -7.52
C ASP A 20 -1.07 7.24 -7.67
N ARG A 21 -0.69 7.94 -8.74
CA ARG A 21 -1.12 9.32 -9.02
C ARG A 21 -2.59 9.43 -9.40
N ASP A 22 -3.20 8.33 -9.86
CA ASP A 22 -4.62 8.25 -10.17
C ASP A 22 -5.46 7.90 -8.93
N GLY A 23 -4.83 7.79 -7.76
CA GLY A 23 -5.49 7.43 -6.51
C GLY A 23 -5.79 5.93 -6.37
N LYS A 24 -5.18 5.07 -7.19
CA LYS A 24 -5.38 3.61 -7.13
C LYS A 24 -4.31 2.96 -6.28
N ILE A 25 -4.66 1.84 -5.65
CA ILE A 25 -3.71 1.04 -4.85
C ILE A 25 -2.84 0.23 -5.81
N ALA A 26 -1.60 0.66 -6.02
CA ALA A 26 -0.60 -0.03 -6.82
C ALA A 26 0.09 -1.18 -6.05
N HIS A 27 0.12 -1.10 -4.72
CA HIS A 27 0.63 -2.17 -3.86
C HIS A 27 -0.19 -2.26 -2.56
N ARG A 28 -0.49 -3.49 -2.16
CA ARG A 28 -1.06 -3.84 -0.86
C ARG A 28 -0.27 -5.02 -0.33
N SER A 29 0.38 -4.86 0.83
CA SER A 29 1.07 -5.98 1.47
C SER A 29 0.08 -6.95 2.10
N ASP A 30 0.56 -8.17 2.36
CA ASP A 30 -0.11 -9.10 3.26
C ASP A 30 -0.14 -8.54 4.70
N ALA A 31 -1.01 -9.12 5.53
CA ALA A 31 -1.27 -8.69 6.91
C ALA A 31 -0.11 -9.09 7.84
N GLY A 32 0.58 -8.14 8.48
CA GLY A 32 1.63 -8.48 9.45
C GLY A 32 2.41 -7.31 10.02
N PRO A 33 3.42 -7.62 10.84
CA PRO A 33 4.75 -7.08 10.54
C PRO A 33 5.70 -8.15 9.98
N CYS A 34 5.51 -9.42 10.34
CA CYS A 34 6.43 -10.52 9.97
C CYS A 34 6.44 -10.85 8.46
N VAL A 35 5.40 -10.50 7.73
CA VAL A 35 5.28 -10.77 6.28
C VAL A 35 5.56 -9.53 5.42
N PHE A 36 6.05 -8.44 6.01
CA PHE A 36 6.45 -7.27 5.25
C PHE A 36 7.62 -7.61 4.32
N LYS A 37 7.46 -7.25 3.05
CA LYS A 37 8.47 -7.42 2.00
C LYS A 37 8.84 -6.04 1.44
N PRO A 38 9.69 -5.26 2.12
CA PRO A 38 10.06 -3.91 1.66
C PRO A 38 10.61 -3.86 0.23
N HIS A 39 11.29 -4.93 -0.22
CA HIS A 39 11.76 -5.04 -1.60
C HIS A 39 10.62 -5.02 -2.62
N LYS A 40 9.44 -5.58 -2.29
CA LYS A 40 8.26 -5.52 -3.17
C LYS A 40 7.66 -4.12 -3.25
N VAL A 41 7.73 -3.35 -2.17
CA VAL A 41 7.36 -1.93 -2.19
C VAL A 41 8.30 -1.18 -3.12
N ARG A 42 9.62 -1.38 -2.99
CA ARG A 42 10.63 -0.79 -3.88
C ARG A 42 10.40 -1.15 -5.35
N GLU A 43 10.20 -2.42 -5.67
CA GLU A 43 9.89 -2.89 -7.04
C GLU A 43 8.62 -2.23 -7.59
N THR A 44 7.64 -1.94 -6.73
CA THR A 44 6.41 -1.24 -7.15
C THR A 44 6.72 0.22 -7.45
N LEU A 45 7.43 0.92 -6.57
CA LEU A 45 7.82 2.31 -6.78
C LEU A 45 8.65 2.51 -8.05
N GLN A 46 9.55 1.57 -8.38
CA GLN A 46 10.37 1.63 -9.59
C GLN A 46 9.57 1.45 -10.90
N ARG A 47 8.38 0.84 -10.82
CA ARG A 47 7.49 0.66 -11.97
C ARG A 47 6.53 1.83 -12.18
N LEU A 48 6.33 2.64 -11.14
CA LEU A 48 5.47 3.81 -11.23
C LEU A 48 6.22 4.96 -11.93
N PRO A 49 5.50 5.80 -12.70
CA PRO A 49 6.11 6.97 -13.30
C PRO A 49 6.71 7.87 -12.20
N PRO A 50 7.87 8.52 -12.45
CA PRO A 50 8.45 9.45 -11.51
C PRO A 50 7.49 10.60 -11.21
N ALA A 51 7.61 11.19 -10.03
CA ALA A 51 6.89 12.42 -9.73
C ALA A 51 7.36 13.50 -10.73
N GLU A 52 6.42 14.09 -11.47
CA GLU A 52 6.68 15.33 -12.18
C GLU A 52 7.07 16.42 -11.15
N PRO A 53 8.10 17.23 -11.43
CA PRO A 53 8.61 18.25 -10.52
C PRO A 53 7.59 19.35 -10.21
#